data_AF-A0A7C9ABE8-F1
#
_entry.id   AF-A0A7C9ABE8-F1
#
_cell.length_a   1.000
_cell.length_b   1.000
_cell.length_c   1.000
_cell.angle_alpha   90.00
_cell.angle_beta   90.00
_cell.angle_gamma   90.00
#
_symmetry.space_group_name_H-M   'P 1'
#
loop_
_entity.id
_entity.type
_entity.pdbx_description
1 polymer ?
#
loop_
_entity_poly.entity_id
_entity_poly.type
_entity_poly.pdbx_seq_one_letter_code
_entity_poly.pdbx_strand_id
1 'polypeptide(L)'
;IISSASQGYVPIYQLRRCRGQLGLPDELKLSTFIRRYPTIFHESSFLDGGGTPVPSFGLTPEALSLRQEEVNILKQNQMDIVNRLCKLLMLMRDNTLPLQTIEQLKWDLGLPYDYHQSLIPSFPKLFSFVKLEDDRIGLRLLSWDGQLAVSHLQKNAALLENSEGTDSHSLAFP
;
A
#
# COMPACT_ATOMS: atom_id res chain seq x y z
N ILE A 1 5.72 5.43 10.01
CA ILE A 1 5.84 6.06 11.36
C ILE A 1 7.28 6.45 11.64
N ILE A 2 8.23 5.52 11.83
CA ILE A 2 9.64 5.88 12.05
C ILE A 2 10.23 6.58 10.82
N SER A 3 10.04 6.01 9.62
CA SER A 3 10.46 6.63 8.35
C SER A 3 9.77 7.96 8.03
N SER A 4 8.65 8.26 8.70
CA SER A 4 7.84 9.47 8.48
C SER A 4 8.11 10.53 9.55
N ALA A 5 8.97 10.23 10.53
CA ALA A 5 9.28 11.13 11.62
C ALA A 5 10.27 12.19 11.14
N SER A 6 9.96 13.47 11.38
CA SER A 6 10.81 14.60 10.97
C SER A 6 12.22 14.57 11.56
N GLN A 7 12.39 13.95 12.74
CA GLN A 7 13.67 13.82 13.43
C GLN A 7 14.41 12.51 13.12
N GLY A 8 13.85 11.61 12.29
CA GLY A 8 14.43 10.29 11.97
C GLY A 8 14.43 9.27 13.11
N TYR A 9 14.15 9.72 14.34
CA TYR A 9 14.04 8.90 15.55
C TYR A 9 12.68 9.09 16.20
N VAL A 10 12.15 8.01 16.76
CA VAL A 10 10.86 8.01 17.45
C VAL A 10 11.03 7.46 18.87
N PRO A 11 10.65 8.22 19.91
CA PRO A 11 10.68 7.76 21.28
C PRO A 11 9.80 6.53 21.50
N ILE A 12 10.24 5.63 22.38
CA ILE A 12 9.55 4.36 22.63
C ILE A 12 8.07 4.52 23.01
N TYR A 13 7.72 5.57 23.76
CA TYR A 13 6.33 5.83 24.16
C TYR A 13 5.40 6.17 22.99
N GLN A 14 5.91 6.75 21.90
CA GLN A 14 5.13 6.99 20.69
C GLN A 14 4.93 5.68 19.91
N LEU A 15 5.95 4.82 19.88
CA LEU A 15 5.87 3.51 19.24
C LEU A 15 4.91 2.55 19.94
N ARG A 16 4.64 2.72 21.25
CA ARG A 16 3.66 1.90 21.99
C ARG A 16 2.27 1.92 21.35
N ARG A 17 1.88 3.02 20.68
CA ARG A 17 0.60 3.13 19.97
C ARG A 17 0.47 2.13 18.82
N CYS A 18 1.59 1.67 18.28
CA CYS A 18 1.66 0.74 17.15
C CYS A 18 1.66 -0.73 17.59
N ARG A 19 1.65 -1.01 18.91
CA ARG A 19 1.77 -2.37 19.45
C ARG A 19 0.72 -3.32 18.89
N GLY A 20 -0.54 -2.87 18.83
CA GLY A 20 -1.64 -3.68 18.31
C GLY A 20 -1.44 -4.06 16.84
N GLN A 21 -0.88 -3.16 16.02
CA GLN A 21 -0.60 -3.43 14.60
C GLN A 21 0.54 -4.44 14.41
N LEU A 22 1.47 -4.52 15.37
CA LEU A 22 2.59 -5.45 15.35
C LEU A 22 2.24 -6.85 15.90
N GLY A 23 1.02 -7.04 16.43
CA GLY A 23 0.59 -8.32 17.01
C GLY A 23 1.43 -8.78 18.20
N LEU A 24 2.07 -7.84 18.92
CA LEU A 24 2.99 -8.18 20.01
C LEU A 24 2.21 -8.47 21.31
N PRO A 25 2.51 -9.59 22.00
CA PRO A 25 1.93 -9.89 23.32
C PRO A 25 2.19 -8.77 24.33
N ASP A 26 1.28 -8.60 25.29
CA ASP A 26 1.36 -7.51 26.26
C ASP A 26 2.54 -7.62 27.24
N GLU A 27 3.03 -8.82 27.44
CA GLU A 27 4.19 -9.13 28.30
C GLU A 27 5.53 -8.74 27.63
N LEU A 28 5.58 -8.75 26.29
CA LEU A 28 6.82 -8.51 25.54
C LEU A 28 7.09 -7.00 25.39
N LYS A 29 8.12 -6.50 26.09
CA LYS A 29 8.55 -5.10 25.97
C LYS A 29 8.88 -4.76 24.50
N LEU A 30 8.24 -3.72 23.97
CA LEU A 30 8.44 -3.26 22.59
C LEU A 30 9.91 -2.92 22.28
N SER A 31 10.63 -2.31 23.24
CA SER A 31 12.07 -2.05 23.10
C SER A 31 12.88 -3.33 22.94
N THR A 32 12.53 -4.40 23.67
CA THR A 32 13.19 -5.71 23.55
C THR A 32 12.94 -6.32 22.19
N PHE A 33 11.72 -6.18 21.65
CA PHE A 33 11.41 -6.63 20.29
C PHE A 33 12.24 -5.90 19.24
N ILE A 34 12.29 -4.56 19.29
CA ILE A 34 13.02 -3.75 18.30
C ILE A 34 14.52 -4.08 18.31
N ARG A 35 15.11 -4.27 19.50
CA ARG A 35 16.53 -4.65 19.67
C ARG A 35 16.91 -6.01 19.04
N ARG A 36 15.94 -6.85 18.69
CA ARG A 36 16.19 -8.11 17.96
C ARG A 36 16.53 -7.90 16.49
N TYR A 37 16.29 -6.71 15.94
CA TYR A 37 16.48 -6.39 14.52
C TYR A 37 17.46 -5.21 14.33
N PRO A 38 18.73 -5.34 14.75
CA PRO A 38 19.72 -4.26 14.69
C PRO A 38 20.12 -3.87 13.26
N THR A 39 19.83 -4.72 12.27
CA THR A 39 20.05 -4.42 10.84
C THR A 39 19.04 -3.42 10.27
N ILE A 40 17.86 -3.31 10.90
CA ILE A 40 16.77 -2.45 10.45
C ILE A 40 16.66 -1.21 11.34
N PHE A 41 16.87 -1.37 12.66
CA PHE A 41 16.68 -0.30 13.63
C PHE A 41 17.99 0.06 14.34
N HIS A 42 18.19 1.37 14.51
CA HIS A 42 19.23 1.93 15.36
C HIS A 42 18.61 2.53 16.63
N GLU A 43 19.19 2.21 17.79
CA GLU A 43 18.74 2.74 19.08
C GLU A 43 19.60 3.93 19.49
N SER A 44 18.94 5.02 19.85
CA SER A 44 19.52 6.19 20.50
C SER A 44 18.76 6.48 21.79
N SER A 45 19.25 7.42 22.60
CA SER A 45 18.51 7.89 23.78
C SER A 45 18.63 9.40 23.90
N PHE A 46 17.61 10.01 24.49
CA PHE A 46 17.61 11.42 24.85
C PHE A 46 17.12 11.56 26.29
N LEU A 47 17.46 12.65 26.93
CA LEU A 47 16.96 12.95 28.28
C LEU A 47 15.59 13.63 28.17
N ASP A 48 14.61 13.12 28.93
CA ASP A 48 13.34 13.82 29.08
C ASP A 48 13.47 15.06 29.97
N GLY A 49 12.37 15.80 30.15
CA GLY A 49 12.34 16.98 31.02
C GLY A 49 12.69 16.73 32.49
N GLY A 50 12.71 15.46 32.93
CA GLY A 50 13.14 15.03 34.26
C GLY A 50 14.56 14.47 34.31
N GLY A 51 15.32 14.53 33.21
CA GLY A 51 16.67 13.97 33.13
C GLY A 51 16.72 12.44 33.02
N THR A 52 15.59 11.78 32.76
CA THR A 52 15.52 10.33 32.57
C THR A 52 15.87 9.98 31.13
N PRO A 53 16.80 9.03 30.88
CA PRO A 53 17.08 8.55 29.53
C PRO A 53 15.89 7.80 28.94
N VAL A 54 15.36 8.32 27.83
CA VAL A 54 14.27 7.70 27.06
C VAL A 54 14.84 7.05 25.81
N PRO A 55 14.62 5.73 25.60
CA PRO A 55 14.99 5.06 24.36
C PRO A 55 14.22 5.60 23.17
N SER A 56 14.94 5.87 22.09
CA SER A 56 14.44 6.31 20.80
C SER A 56 14.96 5.39 19.71
N PHE A 57 14.11 5.07 18.74
CA PHE A 57 14.46 4.15 17.67
C PHE A 57 14.32 4.85 16.32
N GLY A 58 15.37 4.75 15.53
CA GLY A 58 15.43 5.19 14.14
C GLY A 58 15.63 4.01 13.21
N LEU A 59 15.50 4.26 11.90
CA LEU A 59 15.90 3.28 10.89
C LEU A 59 17.40 3.42 10.60
N THR A 60 18.06 2.31 10.29
CA THR A 60 19.43 2.33 9.77
C THR A 60 19.47 3.03 8.40
N PRO A 61 20.62 3.59 7.98
CA PRO A 61 20.75 4.19 6.64
C PRO A 61 20.34 3.25 5.52
N GLU A 62 20.66 1.95 5.65
CA GLU A 62 20.30 0.92 4.69
C GLU A 62 18.78 0.71 4.64
N ALA A 63 18.13 0.61 5.80
CA ALA A 63 16.67 0.48 5.88
C ALA A 63 15.93 1.74 5.38
N LEU A 64 16.50 2.93 5.61
CA LEU A 64 15.98 4.19 5.05
C LEU A 64 16.10 4.21 3.52
N SER A 65 17.23 3.78 2.97
CA SER A 65 17.44 3.68 1.52
C SER A 65 16.41 2.74 0.88
N LEU A 66 16.22 1.56 1.45
CA LEU A 66 15.20 0.60 0.99
C LEU A 66 13.78 1.19 1.08
N ARG A 67 13.47 1.91 2.16
CA ARG A 67 12.17 2.55 2.30
C ARG A 67 11.95 3.64 1.25
N GLN A 68 12.98 4.40 0.90
CA GLN A 68 12.89 5.42 -0.15
C GLN A 68 12.68 4.79 -1.53
N GLU A 69 13.37 3.69 -1.81
CA GLU A 69 13.19 2.91 -3.04
C GLU A 69 11.75 2.38 -3.16
N GLU A 70 11.22 1.78 -2.09
CA GLU A 70 9.83 1.30 -2.03
C GLU A 70 8.83 2.42 -2.37
N VAL A 71 8.98 3.59 -1.74
CA VAL A 71 8.10 4.75 -1.98
C VAL A 71 8.21 5.24 -3.42
N ASN A 72 9.43 5.25 -3.99
CA ASN A 72 9.65 5.65 -5.38
C ASN A 72 8.95 4.70 -6.36
N ILE A 73 9.07 3.38 -6.14
CA ILE A 73 8.41 2.36 -6.96
C ILE A 73 6.89 2.50 -6.87
N LEU A 74 6.34 2.66 -5.67
CA LEU A 74 4.90 2.87 -5.48
C LEU A 74 4.39 4.12 -6.21
N LYS A 75 5.17 5.21 -6.19
CA LYS A 75 4.83 6.45 -6.88
C LYS A 75 4.86 6.28 -8.40
N GLN A 76 5.88 5.61 -8.94
CA GLN A 76 5.99 5.35 -10.38
C GLN A 76 4.85 4.47 -10.89
N ASN A 77 4.42 3.48 -10.10
CA ASN A 77 3.38 2.53 -10.47
C ASN A 77 1.98 2.90 -9.94
N GLN A 78 1.80 4.12 -9.43
CA GLN A 78 0.57 4.52 -8.74
C GLN A 78 -0.67 4.32 -9.63
N MET A 79 -0.59 4.73 -10.90
CA MET A 79 -1.70 4.57 -11.85
C MET A 79 -2.00 3.12 -12.18
N ASP A 80 -0.98 2.25 -12.26
CA ASP A 80 -1.19 0.83 -12.51
C ASP A 80 -1.86 0.13 -11.33
N ILE A 81 -1.48 0.49 -10.10
CA ILE A 81 -2.14 0.01 -8.88
C ILE A 81 -3.61 0.45 -8.86
N VAL A 82 -3.88 1.73 -9.17
CA VAL A 82 -5.24 2.26 -9.26
C VAL A 82 -6.04 1.53 -10.33
N ASN A 83 -5.46 1.29 -11.51
CA ASN A 83 -6.11 0.59 -12.60
C ASN A 83 -6.45 -0.87 -12.23
N ARG A 84 -5.56 -1.58 -11.52
CA ARG A 84 -5.84 -2.93 -11.00
C ARG A 84 -7.01 -2.92 -10.03
N LEU A 85 -7.04 -1.94 -9.11
CA LEU A 85 -8.13 -1.78 -8.15
C LEU A 85 -9.45 -1.44 -8.86
N CYS A 86 -9.44 -0.53 -9.84
CA CYS A 86 -10.61 -0.22 -10.66
C CYS A 86 -11.12 -1.48 -11.37
N LYS A 87 -10.25 -2.23 -12.06
CA LYS A 87 -10.63 -3.48 -12.73
C LYS A 87 -11.26 -4.48 -11.77
N LEU A 88 -10.69 -4.67 -10.58
CA LEU A 88 -11.28 -5.54 -9.56
C LEU A 88 -12.70 -5.09 -9.19
N LEU A 89 -12.89 -3.80 -8.93
CA LEU A 89 -14.21 -3.27 -8.58
C LEU A 89 -15.20 -3.39 -9.76
N MET A 90 -14.76 -3.19 -11.00
CA MET A 90 -15.60 -3.36 -12.21
C MET A 90 -16.11 -4.80 -12.40
N LEU A 91 -15.45 -5.79 -11.81
CA LEU A 91 -15.90 -7.20 -11.83
C LEU A 91 -16.99 -7.49 -10.80
N MET A 92 -17.21 -6.57 -9.85
CA MET A 92 -18.20 -6.74 -8.80
C MET A 92 -19.56 -6.23 -9.24
N ARG A 93 -20.63 -6.93 -8.84
CA ARG A 93 -22.03 -6.62 -9.23
C ARG A 93 -22.41 -5.15 -9.02
N ASP A 94 -22.05 -4.57 -7.87
CA ASP A 94 -22.40 -3.20 -7.49
C ASP A 94 -21.20 -2.25 -7.55
N ASN A 95 -20.15 -2.62 -8.28
CA ASN A 95 -18.87 -1.91 -8.32
C ASN A 95 -18.29 -1.61 -6.93
N THR A 96 -18.67 -2.42 -5.93
CA THR A 96 -18.41 -2.18 -4.51
C THR A 96 -17.85 -3.45 -3.89
N LEU A 97 -16.82 -3.30 -3.06
CA LEU A 97 -16.20 -4.41 -2.34
C LEU A 97 -15.93 -4.02 -0.87
N PRO A 98 -16.22 -4.88 0.12
CA PRO A 98 -15.88 -4.61 1.52
C PRO A 98 -14.37 -4.39 1.69
N LEU A 99 -13.99 -3.46 2.57
CA LEU A 99 -12.56 -3.18 2.81
C LEU A 99 -11.82 -4.40 3.34
N GLN A 100 -12.48 -5.27 4.11
CA GLN A 100 -11.87 -6.50 4.62
C GLN A 100 -11.46 -7.45 3.49
N THR A 101 -12.24 -7.49 2.40
CA THR A 101 -11.89 -8.31 1.22
C THR A 101 -10.75 -7.66 0.43
N ILE A 102 -10.72 -6.33 0.33
CA ILE A 102 -9.59 -5.62 -0.28
C ILE A 102 -8.31 -5.81 0.54
N GLU A 103 -8.39 -5.83 1.87
CA GLU A 103 -7.24 -6.14 2.74
C GLU A 103 -6.64 -7.52 2.43
N GLN A 104 -7.47 -8.52 2.14
CA GLN A 104 -7.00 -9.86 1.80
C GLN A 104 -6.26 -9.89 0.46
N LEU A 105 -6.66 -9.04 -0.50
CA LEU A 105 -6.07 -8.94 -1.85
C LEU A 105 -5.01 -7.84 -1.96
N LYS A 106 -4.71 -7.16 -0.87
CA LYS A 106 -3.84 -5.98 -0.84
C LYS A 106 -2.48 -6.23 -1.48
N TRP A 107 -1.86 -7.35 -1.14
CA TRP A 107 -0.54 -7.72 -1.65
C TRP A 107 -0.59 -8.10 -3.13
N ASP A 108 -1.64 -8.81 -3.56
CA ASP A 108 -1.84 -9.20 -4.96
C ASP A 108 -2.08 -7.98 -5.86
N LEU A 109 -2.71 -6.94 -5.32
CA LEU A 109 -2.97 -5.68 -6.02
C LEU A 109 -1.80 -4.68 -5.94
N GLY A 110 -0.78 -4.95 -5.12
CA GLY A 110 0.33 -4.03 -4.86
C GLY A 110 -0.10 -2.77 -4.10
N LEU A 111 -1.15 -2.85 -3.29
CA LEU A 111 -1.67 -1.70 -2.54
C LEU A 111 -0.72 -1.32 -1.38
N PRO A 112 -0.44 -0.01 -1.18
CA PRO A 112 0.31 0.48 -0.03
C PRO A 112 -0.27 0.01 1.30
N TYR A 113 0.54 -0.08 2.36
CA TYR A 113 0.04 -0.51 3.67
C TYR A 113 -1.13 0.37 4.18
N ASP A 114 -1.07 1.66 3.90
CA ASP A 114 -2.00 2.70 4.33
C ASP A 114 -2.91 3.19 3.20
N TYR A 115 -3.18 2.38 2.17
CA TYR A 115 -3.86 2.81 0.94
C TYR A 115 -5.21 3.53 1.19
N HIS A 116 -5.97 3.16 2.22
CA HIS A 116 -7.22 3.86 2.59
C HIS A 116 -7.02 5.33 2.93
N GLN A 117 -5.86 5.67 3.48
CA GLN A 117 -5.51 7.02 3.95
C GLN A 117 -4.60 7.74 2.96
N SER A 118 -3.82 7.01 2.16
CA SER A 118 -2.86 7.58 1.21
C SER A 118 -3.38 7.55 -0.23
N LEU A 119 -3.65 6.36 -0.76
CA LEU A 119 -3.99 6.14 -2.17
C LEU A 119 -5.43 6.58 -2.48
N ILE A 120 -6.43 6.04 -1.78
CA ILE A 120 -7.85 6.27 -2.08
C ILE A 120 -8.22 7.76 -2.04
N PRO A 121 -7.81 8.55 -1.03
CA PRO A 121 -8.14 9.98 -0.98
C PRO A 121 -7.50 10.80 -2.12
N SER A 122 -6.44 10.27 -2.76
CA SER A 122 -5.81 10.91 -3.92
C SER A 122 -6.66 10.79 -5.20
N PHE A 123 -7.65 9.89 -5.23
CA PHE A 123 -8.53 9.62 -6.38
C PHE A 123 -10.03 9.74 -6.04
N PRO A 124 -10.49 10.90 -5.55
CA PRO A 124 -11.88 11.09 -5.09
C PRO A 124 -12.92 11.01 -6.21
N LYS A 125 -12.49 11.16 -7.47
CA LYS A 125 -13.35 11.00 -8.65
C LYS A 125 -13.60 9.54 -9.02
N LEU A 126 -12.71 8.64 -8.60
CA LEU A 126 -12.79 7.22 -8.91
C LEU A 126 -13.40 6.42 -7.76
N PHE A 127 -13.04 6.73 -6.52
CA PHE A 127 -13.42 5.92 -5.37
C PHE A 127 -14.25 6.69 -4.35
N SER A 128 -15.16 5.98 -3.69
CA SER A 128 -15.88 6.47 -2.52
C SER A 128 -16.03 5.38 -1.47
N PHE A 129 -15.91 5.76 -0.20
CA PHE A 129 -16.24 4.87 0.90
C PHE A 129 -17.74 4.86 1.14
N VAL A 130 -18.31 3.66 1.19
CA VAL A 130 -19.75 3.46 1.35
C VAL A 130 -20.02 2.48 2.48
N LYS A 131 -21.13 2.71 3.19
CA LYS A 131 -21.61 1.81 4.24
C LYS A 131 -22.44 0.71 3.59
N LEU A 132 -22.10 -0.55 3.87
CA LEU A 132 -22.83 -1.72 3.41
C LEU A 132 -24.01 -2.04 4.33
N GLU A 133 -24.89 -2.92 3.88
CA GLU A 133 -26.08 -3.39 4.62
C GLU A 133 -25.72 -4.04 5.96
N ASP A 134 -24.53 -4.63 6.06
CA ASP A 134 -24.01 -5.31 7.24
C ASP A 134 -23.15 -4.42 8.15
N ASP A 135 -23.31 -3.10 8.05
CA ASP A 135 -22.58 -2.08 8.82
C ASP A 135 -21.08 -1.97 8.48
N ARG A 136 -20.56 -2.80 7.56
CA ARG A 136 -19.16 -2.71 7.11
C ARG A 136 -18.94 -1.52 6.19
N ILE A 137 -17.69 -1.07 6.13
CA ILE A 137 -17.25 -0.08 5.15
C ILE A 137 -16.75 -0.83 3.92
N GLY A 138 -17.18 -0.38 2.75
CA GLY A 138 -16.67 -0.85 1.47
C GLY A 138 -16.19 0.30 0.60
N LEU A 139 -15.42 -0.08 -0.40
CA LEU A 139 -14.93 0.82 -1.44
C LEU A 139 -15.79 0.64 -2.68
N ARG A 140 -16.35 1.74 -3.18
CA ARG A 140 -17.14 1.78 -4.42
C ARG A 140 -16.38 2.53 -5.51
N LEU A 141 -16.40 1.97 -6.72
CA LEU A 141 -15.98 2.67 -7.94
C LEU A 141 -17.13 3.55 -8.45
N LEU A 142 -16.85 4.84 -8.64
CA LEU A 142 -17.82 5.86 -9.05
C LEU A 142 -17.94 5.98 -10.58
N SER A 143 -16.84 5.74 -11.30
CA SER A 143 -16.77 5.88 -12.75
C SER A 143 -16.21 4.61 -13.37
N TRP A 144 -16.97 4.02 -14.28
CA TRP A 144 -16.53 2.89 -15.08
C TRP A 144 -15.77 3.39 -16.31
N ASP A 145 -14.53 2.94 -16.48
CA ASP A 145 -13.72 3.28 -17.66
C ASP A 145 -13.65 2.07 -18.62
N GLY A 146 -14.24 2.21 -19.79
CA GLY A 146 -14.24 1.17 -20.82
C GLY A 146 -12.86 0.81 -21.34
N GLN A 147 -11.87 1.71 -21.24
CA GLN A 147 -10.49 1.41 -21.62
C GLN A 147 -9.84 0.37 -20.69
N LEU A 148 -10.33 0.27 -19.44
CA LEU A 148 -9.87 -0.76 -18.49
C LEU A 148 -10.51 -2.13 -18.74
N ALA A 149 -11.62 -2.18 -19.46
CA ALA A 149 -12.35 -3.41 -19.80
C ALA A 149 -11.81 -4.12 -21.06
N VAL A 150 -10.80 -3.56 -21.72
CA VAL A 150 -10.16 -4.17 -22.89
C VAL A 150 -9.12 -5.19 -22.43
N SER A 151 -9.24 -6.43 -22.90
CA SER A 151 -8.26 -7.47 -22.61
C SER A 151 -6.91 -7.15 -23.27
N HIS A 152 -5.81 -7.64 -22.69
CA HIS A 152 -4.49 -7.50 -23.31
C HIS A 152 -4.45 -8.13 -24.71
N LEU A 153 -5.24 -9.18 -24.95
CA LEU A 153 -5.36 -9.80 -26.26
C LEU A 153 -5.98 -8.89 -27.30
N GLN A 154 -7.12 -8.28 -26.97
CA GLN A 154 -7.78 -7.33 -27.86
C GLN A 154 -6.88 -6.14 -28.14
N LYS A 155 -6.19 -5.62 -27.11
CA LYS A 155 -5.24 -4.51 -27.29
C LYS A 155 -4.08 -4.90 -28.21
N ASN A 156 -3.50 -6.08 -28.03
CA ASN A 156 -2.39 -6.55 -28.85
C ASN A 156 -2.83 -6.83 -30.30
N ALA A 157 -4.01 -7.43 -30.51
CA ALA A 157 -4.57 -7.64 -31.84
C ALA A 157 -4.77 -6.30 -32.59
N ALA A 158 -5.33 -5.29 -31.92
CA ALA A 158 -5.50 -3.96 -32.51
C ALA A 158 -4.16 -3.26 -32.84
N LEU A 159 -3.08 -3.55 -32.11
CA LEU A 159 -1.75 -3.03 -32.44
C LEU A 159 -1.16 -3.72 -33.67
N LEU A 160 -1.36 -5.05 -33.80
CA LEU A 160 -0.93 -5.82 -34.96
C LEU A 160 -1.66 -5.39 -36.24
N GLU A 161 -2.97 -5.13 -36.15
CA GLU A 161 -3.77 -4.60 -37.28
C GLU A 161 -3.31 -3.20 -37.73
N ASN A 162 -2.78 -2.39 -36.82
CA ASN A 162 -2.23 -1.06 -37.15
C ASN A 162 -0.79 -1.13 -37.71
N SER A 163 -0.04 -2.22 -37.46
CA SER A 163 1.34 -2.38 -37.91
C SER A 163 1.48 -3.19 -39.20
N GLU A 164 0.51 -4.06 -39.54
CA GLU A 164 0.60 -4.94 -40.70
C GLU A 164 -0.72 -4.98 -41.48
N GLY A 165 -0.75 -4.22 -42.57
CA GLY A 165 -1.11 -4.86 -43.83
C GLY A 165 -0.06 -5.92 -44.13
N THR A 166 -0.50 -7.09 -44.61
CA THR A 166 0.25 -8.33 -44.93
C THR A 166 0.44 -9.31 -43.77
N ASP A 167 -0.53 -10.22 -43.66
CA ASP A 167 -0.41 -11.66 -43.39
C ASP A 167 0.62 -12.16 -42.36
N SER A 168 0.18 -12.37 -41.12
CA SER A 168 0.00 -13.72 -40.58
C SER A 168 -0.68 -13.70 -39.21
N HIS A 169 -1.85 -14.33 -39.10
CA HIS A 169 -2.51 -14.60 -37.84
C HIS A 169 -1.69 -15.58 -36.99
N SER A 170 -0.76 -15.06 -36.19
CA SER A 170 -0.13 -15.83 -35.11
C SER A 170 -0.58 -15.26 -33.78
N LEU A 171 -1.60 -15.90 -33.19
CA LEU A 171 -1.98 -15.68 -31.80
C LEU A 171 -0.97 -16.41 -30.91
N ALA A 172 0.22 -15.82 -30.73
CA ALA A 172 1.16 -16.28 -29.71
C ALA A 172 0.84 -15.59 -28.39
N PHE A 173 0.32 -16.36 -27.43
CA PHE A 173 0.43 -16.05 -26.01
C PHE A 173 1.80 -16.50 -25.49
N PRO A 174 2.33 -15.87 -24.43
CA PRO A 174 3.53 -16.36 -23.73
C PRO A 174 3.31 -17.72 -23.05
#